data_AF-A0ABD2YKT0-F1
#
_entry.id   AF-A0ABD2YKT0-F1
#
_cell.length_a   1.000
_cell.length_b   1.000
_cell.length_c   1.000
_cell.angle_alpha   90.00
_cell.angle_beta   90.00
_cell.angle_gamma   90.00
#
_symmetry.space_group_name_H-M   'P 1'
#
loop_
_entity.id
_entity.type
_entity.pdbx_description
1 polymer ?
#
loop_
_entity_poly.entity_id
_entity_poly.type
_entity_poly.pdbx_seq_one_letter_code
_entity_poly.pdbx_strand_id
1 'polypeptide(L)'
;MKHASARNVIERCFGLLKIRWNILKEGPTSYPIKTQNRIIMACCLLHNFIHREMLVDPRDDRLQAKSDSEEDEIAEINEDAIDTIETSTEWNQWRENLALSMYNEWKGIS
;
A
#
# COMPACT_ATOMS: atom_id res chain seq x y z
N MET A 1 18.16 -2.21 8.14
CA MET A 1 17.93 -1.05 7.25
C MET A 1 17.07 -1.35 6.00
N LYS A 2 17.18 -2.52 5.33
CA LYS A 2 16.36 -2.81 4.14
C LYS A 2 14.84 -2.90 4.39
N HIS A 3 14.43 -3.41 5.56
CA HIS A 3 13.01 -3.53 5.93
C HIS A 3 12.31 -2.17 6.12
N ALA A 4 13.01 -1.20 6.74
CA ALA A 4 12.46 0.14 6.97
C ALA A 4 12.25 0.90 5.64
N SER A 5 13.17 0.75 4.68
CA SER A 5 13.04 1.38 3.36
C SER A 5 11.87 0.81 2.54
N ALA A 6 11.70 -0.52 2.53
CA ALA A 6 10.58 -1.15 1.84
C ALA A 6 9.24 -0.75 2.46
N ARG A 7 9.18 -0.68 3.79
CA ARG A 7 7.99 -0.21 4.51
C ARG A 7 7.65 1.23 4.17
N ASN A 8 8.63 2.13 4.17
CA ASN A 8 8.44 3.54 3.82
C ASN A 8 7.89 3.72 2.40
N VAL A 9 8.40 2.94 1.43
CA VAL A 9 7.89 2.97 0.05
C VAL A 9 6.43 2.52 0.00
N ILE A 10 6.08 1.46 0.71
CA ILE A 10 4.70 0.96 0.75
C ILE A 10 3.75 1.98 1.39
N GLU A 11 4.15 2.57 2.51
CA GLU A 11 3.38 3.59 3.23
C GLU A 11 3.16 4.84 2.35
N ARG A 12 4.20 5.32 1.66
CA ARG A 12 4.12 6.40 0.67
C ARG A 12 3.13 6.08 -0.45
N CYS A 13 3.21 4.88 -1.03
CA CYS A 13 2.28 4.46 -2.08
C CYS A 13 0.82 4.49 -1.61
N PHE A 14 0.55 4.02 -0.38
CA PHE A 14 -0.79 4.10 0.19
C PHE A 14 -1.22 5.53 0.52
N GLY A 15 -0.30 6.39 0.98
CA GLY A 15 -0.55 7.81 1.18
C GLY A 15 -1.00 8.50 -0.10
N LEU A 16 -0.25 8.33 -1.20
CA LEU A 16 -0.60 8.87 -2.51
C LEU A 16 -1.97 8.37 -3.02
N LEU A 17 -2.26 7.08 -2.84
CA LEU A 17 -3.57 6.52 -3.18
C LEU A 17 -4.70 7.16 -2.38
N LYS A 18 -4.52 7.39 -1.07
CA LYS A 18 -5.52 8.06 -0.21
C LYS A 18 -5.75 9.52 -0.57
N ILE A 19 -4.69 10.25 -0.90
CA ILE A 19 -4.79 11.65 -1.33
C ILE A 19 -5.55 11.75 -2.66
N ARG A 20 -5.29 10.81 -3.58
CA ARG A 20 -5.93 10.79 -4.90
C ARG A 20 -7.38 10.31 -4.85
N TRP A 21 -7.66 9.29 -4.07
CA TRP A 21 -8.95 8.61 -3.98
C TRP A 21 -9.57 8.87 -2.61
N ASN A 22 -10.39 9.93 -2.50
CA ASN A 22 -10.98 10.35 -1.23
C ASN A 22 -11.82 9.25 -0.54
N ILE A 23 -12.34 8.28 -1.32
CA ILE A 23 -13.03 7.09 -0.80
C ILE A 23 -12.16 6.21 0.11
N LEU A 24 -10.83 6.33 0.02
CA LEU A 24 -9.86 5.65 0.88
C LEU A 24 -9.45 6.49 2.10
N LYS A 25 -9.81 7.79 2.12
CA LYS A 25 -9.50 8.72 3.22
C LYS A 25 -10.51 8.63 4.34
N GLU A 26 -11.78 8.41 4.01
CA GLU A 26 -12.83 8.14 4.99
C GLU A 26 -12.54 6.78 5.67
N GLY A 27 -12.51 6.79 7.02
CA GLY A 27 -12.30 5.61 7.86
C GLY A 27 -13.34 4.50 7.59
N PRO A 28 -13.33 3.38 8.35
CA PRO A 28 -14.00 2.13 7.97
C PRO A 28 -15.43 2.39 7.48
N THR A 29 -15.53 2.42 6.16
CA THR A 29 -16.78 2.61 5.45
C THR A 29 -17.68 1.45 5.85
N SER A 30 -18.99 1.69 5.99
CA SER A 30 -19.99 0.66 6.34
C SER A 30 -20.11 -0.47 5.29
N TYR A 31 -19.16 -0.57 4.36
CA TYR A 31 -19.03 -1.63 3.39
C TYR A 31 -18.48 -2.91 4.02
N PRO A 32 -18.99 -4.08 3.60
CA PRO A 32 -18.38 -5.36 3.94
C PRO A 32 -16.92 -5.42 3.49
N ILE A 33 -16.08 -6.17 4.22
CA ILE A 33 -14.64 -6.33 3.93
C ILE A 33 -14.36 -6.72 2.46
N LYS A 34 -15.21 -7.56 1.87
CA LYS A 34 -15.10 -7.97 0.46
C LYS A 34 -15.24 -6.78 -0.50
N THR A 35 -16.10 -5.82 -0.16
CA THR A 35 -16.31 -4.61 -0.95
C THR A 35 -15.17 -3.62 -0.75
N GLN A 36 -14.69 -3.45 0.48
CA GLN A 36 -13.49 -2.63 0.76
C GLN A 36 -12.28 -3.11 -0.06
N ASN A 37 -12.02 -4.42 -0.07
CA ASN A 37 -10.94 -5.01 -0.86
C ASN A 37 -11.09 -4.74 -2.37
N ARG A 38 -12.32 -4.82 -2.91
CA ARG A 38 -12.59 -4.51 -4.32
C ARG A 38 -12.37 -3.04 -4.63
N ILE A 39 -12.74 -2.14 -3.73
CA ILE A 39 -12.51 -0.69 -3.87
C ILE A 39 -11.00 -0.40 -3.91
N ILE A 40 -10.23 -0.96 -2.97
CA ILE A 40 -8.77 -0.79 -2.94
C ILE A 40 -8.15 -1.31 -4.25
N MET A 41 -8.51 -2.52 -4.68
CA MET A 41 -8.02 -3.09 -5.93
C MET A 41 -8.36 -2.23 -7.15
N ALA A 42 -9.60 -1.74 -7.25
CA ALA A 42 -10.01 -0.86 -8.33
C ALA A 42 -9.19 0.45 -8.34
N CYS A 43 -8.94 1.05 -7.17
CA CYS A 43 -8.12 2.25 -7.04
C CYS A 43 -6.67 2.01 -7.51
N CYS A 44 -6.07 0.88 -7.12
CA CYS A 44 -4.73 0.49 -7.57
C CYS A 44 -4.67 0.27 -9.09
N LEU A 45 -5.65 -0.46 -9.65
CA LEU A 45 -5.72 -0.71 -11.09
C LEU A 45 -5.87 0.57 -11.90
N LEU A 46 -6.77 1.47 -11.47
CA LEU A 46 -6.98 2.77 -12.13
C LEU A 46 -5.74 3.65 -12.01
N HIS A 47 -5.09 3.67 -10.85
CA HIS A 47 -3.84 4.41 -10.67
C HIS A 47 -2.75 3.92 -11.62
N ASN A 48 -2.52 2.60 -11.66
CA ASN A 48 -1.53 1.99 -12.55
C ASN A 48 -1.86 2.23 -14.02
N PHE A 49 -3.14 2.17 -14.40
CA PHE A 49 -3.58 2.44 -15.76
C PHE A 49 -3.31 3.88 -16.17
N ILE A 50 -3.66 4.85 -15.32
CA ILE A 50 -3.39 6.27 -15.59
C ILE A 50 -1.89 6.51 -15.72
N HIS A 51 -1.08 5.96 -14.81
CA HIS A 51 0.37 6.13 -14.84
C HIS A 51 1.01 5.48 -16.08
N ARG A 52 0.40 4.42 -16.62
CA ARG A 52 0.87 3.74 -17.84
C ARG A 52 0.50 4.51 -19.11
N GLU A 53 -0.74 4.97 -19.21
CA GLU A 53 -1.30 5.52 -20.45
C GLU A 53 -1.17 7.05 -20.54
N MET A 54 -1.02 7.77 -19.42
CA MET A 54 -0.77 9.21 -19.40
C MET A 54 0.71 9.48 -19.20
N LEU A 55 1.36 10.10 -20.21
CA LEU A 55 2.76 10.52 -20.15
C LEU A 55 3.03 11.59 -19.08
N VAL A 56 2.02 12.42 -18.80
CA VAL A 56 2.05 13.44 -17.76
C VAL A 56 0.67 13.46 -17.12
N ASP A 57 0.60 13.15 -15.83
CA ASP A 57 -0.62 13.33 -15.06
C ASP A 57 -0.61 14.72 -14.40
N PRO A 58 -1.53 15.64 -14.77
CA PRO A 58 -1.59 16.99 -14.19
C PRO A 58 -1.83 17.02 -12.68
N ARG A 59 -2.20 15.89 -12.07
CA ARG A 59 -2.42 15.76 -10.64
C ARG A 59 -1.17 15.28 -9.91
N ASP A 60 -0.19 14.69 -10.59
CA ASP A 60 0.93 14.00 -9.95
C ASP A 60 1.79 14.93 -9.10
N ASP A 61 2.22 16.07 -9.67
CA ASP A 61 2.99 17.09 -8.94
C ASP A 61 2.25 17.61 -7.69
N ARG A 62 0.92 17.75 -7.78
CA ARG A 62 0.08 18.20 -6.67
C ARG A 62 -0.13 17.11 -5.62
N LEU A 63 -0.16 15.84 -6.04
CA LEU A 63 -0.27 14.69 -5.14
C LEU A 63 1.05 14.47 -4.40
N GLN A 64 2.18 14.61 -5.09
CA GLN A 64 3.51 14.49 -4.51
C GLN A 64 3.74 15.56 -3.44
N ALA A 65 3.45 16.84 -3.76
CA ALA A 65 3.56 17.94 -2.81
C ALA A 65 2.66 17.75 -1.57
N LYS A 66 1.45 17.19 -1.74
CA LYS A 66 0.56 16.86 -0.63
C LYS A 66 1.07 15.70 0.21
N SER A 67 1.64 14.67 -0.42
CA SER A 67 2.22 13.53 0.30
C SER A 67 3.36 13.96 1.21
N ASP A 68 4.27 14.79 0.70
CA ASP A 68 5.41 15.26 1.48
C ASP A 68 4.97 16.20 2.63
N SER A 69 3.78 16.85 2.52
CA SER A 69 3.20 17.68 3.59
C SER A 69 2.39 16.89 4.62
N GLU A 70 1.64 15.86 4.19
CA GLU A 70 0.89 14.98 5.11
C GLU A 70 1.83 14.02 5.87
N GLU A 71 3.04 13.71 5.36
CA GLU A 71 4.07 12.96 6.08
C GLU A 71 4.53 13.65 7.37
N ASP A 72 4.59 14.98 7.39
CA ASP A 72 4.96 15.76 8.60
C ASP A 72 3.86 15.72 9.68
N GLU A 73 2.59 15.51 9.32
CA GLU A 73 1.47 15.37 10.27
C GLU A 73 1.29 13.92 10.80
N ILE A 74 1.93 12.93 10.19
CA ILE A 74 1.86 11.52 10.62
C ILE A 74 2.79 11.22 11.81
N ALA A 75 3.60 12.20 12.26
CA ALA A 75 4.47 12.04 13.42
C ALA A 75 3.74 11.93 14.79
N GLU A 76 2.42 12.18 14.84
CA GLU A 76 1.58 11.95 16.02
C GLU A 76 0.50 10.88 15.76
N ILE A 77 0.91 9.64 15.46
CA ILE A 77 -0.01 8.50 15.58
C ILE A 77 0.05 7.98 17.01
N ASN A 78 -1.02 8.29 17.75
CA ASN A 78 -1.52 7.72 19.01
C ASN A 78 -0.85 6.40 19.47
N GLU A 79 -0.49 6.38 20.75
CA GLU A 79 -0.01 5.22 21.53
C GLU A 79 -1.01 4.03 21.57
N ASP A 80 -2.24 4.24 21.07
CA ASP A 80 -3.30 3.22 20.90
C ASP A 80 -3.42 2.65 19.47
N ALA A 81 -2.46 2.93 18.59
CA ALA A 81 -2.41 2.30 17.27
C ALA A 81 -2.24 0.78 17.41
N ILE A 82 -3.11 0.01 16.76
CA ILE A 82 -3.05 -1.45 16.66
C ILE A 82 -1.64 -1.85 16.20
N ASP A 83 -0.79 -2.25 17.15
CA ASP A 83 0.64 -2.55 16.97
C ASP A 83 0.83 -3.81 16.11
N THR A 84 -0.17 -4.69 16.08
CA THR A 84 -0.12 -5.94 15.32
C THR A 84 -1.51 -6.29 14.78
N ILE A 85 -1.65 -6.22 13.46
CA ILE A 85 -2.62 -7.10 12.78
C ILE A 85 -1.92 -8.45 12.76
N GLU A 86 -2.34 -9.39 13.62
CA GLU A 86 -1.90 -10.78 13.52
C GLU A 86 -2.25 -11.28 12.11
N THR A 87 -1.25 -11.35 11.25
CA THR A 87 -1.35 -12.04 9.97
C THR A 87 -1.67 -13.49 10.28
N SER A 88 -2.79 -13.99 9.77
CA SER A 88 -3.20 -15.36 9.99
C SER A 88 -2.06 -16.33 9.62
N THR A 89 -1.99 -17.47 10.30
CA THR A 89 -0.95 -18.48 10.07
C THR A 89 -0.85 -18.85 8.59
N GLU A 90 -1.99 -18.89 7.89
CA GLU A 90 -2.10 -19.17 6.47
C GLU A 90 -1.40 -18.09 5.61
N TRP A 91 -1.54 -16.82 5.99
CA TRP A 91 -0.92 -15.71 5.26
C TRP A 91 0.60 -15.70 5.43
N ASN A 92 1.08 -15.97 6.64
CA ASN A 92 2.52 -16.12 6.91
C ASN A 92 3.11 -17.29 6.13
N GLN A 93 2.43 -18.43 6.16
CA GLN A 93 2.87 -19.62 5.45
C GLN A 93 2.90 -19.41 3.92
N TRP A 94 1.91 -18.70 3.36
CA TRP A 94 1.91 -18.36 1.94
C TRP A 94 3.10 -17.46 1.56
N ARG A 95 3.38 -16.43 2.37
CA ARG A 95 4.51 -15.51 2.12
C ARG A 95 5.85 -16.22 2.22
N GLU A 96 6.02 -17.11 3.20
CA GLU A 96 7.23 -17.91 3.37
C GLU A 96 7.45 -18.87 2.20
N ASN A 97 6.39 -19.56 1.77
CA ASN A 97 6.46 -20.47 0.61
C ASN A 97 6.82 -19.72 -0.67
N LEU A 98 6.26 -18.53 -0.89
CA LEU A 98 6.60 -17.68 -2.03
C LEU A 98 8.08 -17.25 -1.99
N ALA A 99 8.56 -16.80 -0.82
CA ALA A 99 9.95 -16.41 -0.64
C ALA A 99 10.92 -17.58 -0.88
N LEU A 100 10.55 -18.78 -0.42
CA LEU A 100 11.35 -19.99 -0.62
C LEU A 100 11.38 -20.41 -2.09
N SER A 101 10.24 -20.33 -2.79
CA SER A 101 10.14 -20.59 -4.23
C SER A 101 11.06 -19.66 -5.02
N MET A 102 10.98 -18.35 -4.77
CA MET A 102 11.82 -17.35 -5.44
C MET A 102 13.32 -17.57 -5.17
N TYR A 103 13.67 -17.98 -3.95
CA TYR A 103 15.05 -18.28 -3.57
C TYR A 103 15.59 -19.54 -4.25
N ASN A 104 14.78 -20.59 -4.33
CA ASN A 104 15.16 -21.85 -4.98
C ASN A 104 15.30 -21.69 -6.50
N GLU A 105 14.40 -20.92 -7.12
CA GLU A 105 14.49 -20.54 -8.53
C GLU A 105 15.79 -19.76 -8.80
N TRP A 106 16.13 -18.79 -7.95
CA TRP A 106 17.40 -18.07 -8.04
C TRP A 106 18.62 -18.97 -7.86
N LYS A 107 18.53 -19.98 -6.98
CA LYS A 107 19.60 -20.97 -6.75
C LYS A 107 19.72 -22.01 -7.87
N GLY A 108 18.77 -22.07 -8.80
CA GLY A 108 18.72 -23.11 -9.83
C GLY A 108 18.45 -24.51 -9.28
N ILE A 109 17.81 -24.61 -8.10
CA ILE A 109 17.41 -25.87 -7.48
C ILE A 109 15.94 -26.05 -7.80
N SER A 110 15.65 -26.69 -8.94
CA SER A 110 14.30 -27.15 -9.31
C SER A 110 14.04 -28.57 -8.85
#